data_AF-A0A6N7Y326-F1
#
_entry.id   AF-A0A6N7Y326-F1
#
_cell.length_a   1.000
_cell.length_b   1.000
_cell.length_c   1.000
_cell.angle_alpha   90.00
_cell.angle_beta   90.00
_cell.angle_gamma   90.00
#
_symmetry.space_group_name_H-M   'P 1'
#
loop_
_entity.id
_entity.type
_entity.pdbx_description
1 polymer ?
#
loop_
_entity_poly.entity_id
_entity_poly.type
_entity_poly.pdbx_seq_one_letter_code
_entity_poly.pdbx_strand_id
1 'polypeptide(L)'
;MNEEGRKLWIERIEDYRSSGLTAAKWADDKGIAIHKLRYYINKFNNEKKQESNQENKELQWASVVPVAPIAEFKSNDPLRVIIGQATIEVTPEFDKDTFESVIRILSQC
;
A
#
# COMPACT_ATOMS: atom_id res chain seq x y z
N MET A 1 17.42 23.92 11.30
CA MET A 1 17.04 24.16 12.71
C MET A 1 17.95 23.26 13.53
N ASN A 2 18.61 23.80 14.55
CA ASN A 2 19.40 23.01 15.49
C ASN A 2 18.49 22.15 16.38
N GLU A 3 19.04 21.11 17.00
CA GLU A 3 18.27 20.16 17.82
C GLU A 3 17.59 20.84 19.02
N GLU A 4 18.27 21.78 19.66
CA GLU A 4 17.72 22.55 20.78
C GLU A 4 16.50 23.37 20.36
N GLY A 5 16.58 24.06 19.21
CA GLY A 5 15.46 24.81 18.65
C GLY A 5 14.30 23.88 18.27
N ARG A 6 14.58 22.67 17.80
CA ARG A 6 13.55 21.66 17.51
C ARG A 6 12.81 21.28 18.78
N LYS A 7 13.54 20.90 19.83
CA LYS A 7 12.99 20.45 21.10
C LYS A 7 12.10 21.53 21.73
N LEU A 8 12.58 22.77 21.76
CA LEU A 8 11.82 23.92 22.26
C LEU A 8 10.48 24.10 21.53
N TRP A 9 10.46 23.95 20.21
CA TRP A 9 9.22 24.09 19.44
C TRP A 9 8.28 22.90 19.60
N ILE A 10 8.80 21.70 19.83
CA ILE A 10 7.98 20.52 20.17
C ILE A 10 7.27 20.75 21.51
N GLU A 11 8.01 21.11 22.56
CA GLU A 11 7.46 21.39 23.89
C GLU A 11 6.39 22.49 23.85
N ARG A 12 6.64 23.56 23.09
CA ARG A 12 5.67 24.65 22.88
C ARG A 12 4.39 24.17 22.19
N ILE A 13 4.50 23.32 21.19
CA ILE A 13 3.33 22.79 20.47
C ILE A 13 2.53 21.83 21.36
N GLU A 14 3.20 21.06 22.22
CA GLU A 14 2.55 20.20 23.21
C GLU A 14 1.83 21.01 24.28
N ASP A 15 2.45 22.06 24.82
CA ASP A 15 1.81 23.02 25.74
C ASP A 15 0.60 23.70 25.09
N TYR A 16 0.72 24.14 23.83
CA TYR A 16 -0.42 24.67 23.09
C TYR A 16 -1.57 23.66 22.98
N ARG A 17 -1.26 22.41 22.59
CA ARG A 17 -2.28 21.36 22.40
C ARG A 17 -2.94 20.95 23.71
N SER A 18 -2.23 20.97 24.83
CA SER A 18 -2.79 20.65 26.16
C SER A 18 -3.54 21.82 26.80
N SER A 19 -3.22 23.07 26.43
CA SER A 19 -3.83 24.27 27.01
C SER A 19 -5.33 24.43 26.73
N GLY A 20 -5.85 23.84 25.65
CA GLY A 20 -7.22 24.05 25.17
C GLY A 20 -7.52 25.48 24.69
N LEU A 21 -6.51 26.35 24.62
CA LEU A 21 -6.65 27.73 24.16
C LEU A 21 -6.67 27.80 22.63
N THR A 22 -7.18 28.91 22.10
CA THR A 22 -7.02 29.21 20.67
C THR A 22 -5.57 29.59 20.39
N ALA A 23 -5.09 29.32 19.17
CA ALA A 23 -3.73 29.67 18.76
C ALA A 23 -3.38 31.15 18.97
N ALA A 24 -4.36 32.06 18.80
CA ALA A 24 -4.15 33.48 19.04
C ALA A 24 -3.92 33.78 20.52
N LYS A 25 -4.78 33.25 21.40
CA LYS A 25 -4.71 33.49 22.85
C LYS A 25 -3.47 32.86 23.47
N TRP A 26 -3.11 31.65 23.05
CA TRP A 26 -1.89 30.99 23.52
C TRP A 26 -0.63 31.71 23.03
N ALA A 27 -0.62 32.16 21.77
CA ALA A 27 0.53 32.88 21.22
C ALA A 27 0.74 34.23 21.91
N ASP A 28 -0.34 34.94 22.23
CA ASP A 28 -0.32 36.19 22.99
C ASP A 28 0.24 35.99 24.42
N ASP A 29 -0.28 34.99 25.15
CA ASP A 29 0.17 34.64 26.51
C ASP A 29 1.67 34.29 26.58
N LYS A 30 2.18 33.58 25.56
CA LYS A 30 3.59 33.18 25.48
C LYS A 30 4.49 34.24 24.82
N GLY A 31 3.95 35.38 24.38
CA GLY A 31 4.71 36.42 23.67
C GLY A 31 5.29 35.96 22.32
N ILE A 32 4.63 35.00 21.66
CA ILE A 32 5.05 34.43 20.38
C ILE A 32 4.14 34.95 19.28
N ALA A 33 4.71 35.27 18.12
CA ALA A 33 3.88 35.63 16.98
C ALA A 33 3.08 34.42 16.46
N ILE A 34 1.75 34.56 16.33
CA ILE A 34 0.84 33.48 15.92
C ILE A 34 1.25 32.79 14.61
N HIS A 35 1.81 33.54 13.65
CA HIS A 35 2.26 32.98 12.37
C HIS A 35 3.44 32.02 12.56
N LYS A 36 4.32 32.25 13.55
CA LYS A 36 5.41 31.32 13.88
C LYS A 36 4.85 30.02 14.43
N LEU A 37 3.90 30.09 15.36
CA LEU A 37 3.24 28.90 15.90
C LEU A 37 2.62 28.05 14.77
N ARG A 38 1.82 28.68 13.90
CA ARG A 38 1.19 28.00 12.76
C ARG A 38 2.23 27.40 11.80
N TYR A 39 3.30 28.13 11.53
CA TYR A 39 4.39 27.65 10.68
C TYR A 39 5.03 26.37 11.25
N TYR A 40 5.40 26.35 12.53
CA TYR A 40 6.03 25.18 13.14
C TYR A 40 5.08 23.99 13.28
N ILE A 41 3.79 24.24 13.57
CA ILE A 41 2.76 23.18 13.55
C ILE A 41 2.68 22.53 12.16
N ASN A 42 2.53 23.35 11.12
CA ASN A 42 2.44 22.84 9.75
C ASN A 42 3.70 22.10 9.32
N LYS A 43 4.87 22.67 9.64
CA LYS A 43 6.17 22.07 9.35
C LYS A 43 6.29 20.67 9.97
N PHE A 44 6.06 20.54 11.28
CA PHE A 44 6.20 19.25 11.96
C PHE A 44 5.11 18.25 11.58
N ASN A 45 3.90 18.70 11.28
CA ASN A 45 2.85 17.81 10.76
C ASN A 45 3.24 17.26 9.38
N ASN A 46 3.84 18.08 8.52
CA ASN A 46 4.32 17.64 7.21
C ASN A 46 5.50 16.67 7.31
N GLU A 47 6.44 16.91 8.24
CA GLU A 47 7.54 15.99 8.52
C GLU A 47 7.01 14.62 9.00
N LYS A 48 6.07 14.59 9.96
CA LYS A 48 5.41 13.34 10.38
C LYS A 48 4.67 12.64 9.23
N LYS A 49 4.06 13.41 8.33
CA LYS A 49 3.41 12.87 7.13
C LYS A 49 4.43 12.30 6.15
N GLN A 50 5.63 12.86 6.06
CA GLN A 50 6.71 12.33 5.23
C GLN A 50 7.30 11.05 5.85
N GLU A 51 7.53 11.02 7.16
CA GLU A 51 7.99 9.82 7.89
C GLU A 51 6.99 8.66 7.73
N SER A 52 5.69 8.92 7.93
CA SER A 52 4.64 7.89 7.71
C SER A 52 4.46 7.49 6.23
N ASN A 53 4.70 8.41 5.29
CA ASN A 53 4.72 8.08 3.86
C ASN A 53 6.01 7.37 3.43
N GLN A 54 7.11 7.47 4.19
CA GLN A 54 8.33 6.70 3.93
C GLN A 54 8.13 5.24 4.33
N GLU A 55 7.38 4.96 5.38
CA GLU A 55 6.97 3.58 5.72
C GLU A 55 5.95 2.99 4.72
N ASN A 56 5.15 3.82 4.05
CA ASN A 56 4.12 3.38 3.08
C ASN A 56 4.46 3.59 1.60
N LYS A 57 5.64 4.14 1.28
CA LYS A 57 6.19 4.19 -0.07
C LYS A 57 7.44 3.34 -0.12
N GLU A 58 7.27 2.02 -0.06
CA GLU A 58 8.11 1.22 -0.93
C GLU A 58 7.96 1.78 -2.34
N LEU A 59 9.05 2.34 -2.88
CA LEU A 59 9.13 2.77 -4.27
C LEU A 59 8.79 1.55 -5.14
N GLN A 60 7.53 1.45 -5.57
CA GLN A 60 7.09 0.42 -6.48
C GLN A 60 7.61 0.75 -7.88
N TRP A 61 8.84 0.31 -8.15
CA TRP A 61 9.38 0.29 -9.49
C TRP A 61 8.54 -0.67 -10.32
N ALA A 62 7.82 -0.14 -11.31
CA ALA A 62 7.17 -0.97 -12.31
C ALA A 62 8.25 -1.61 -13.19
N SER A 63 8.38 -2.93 -13.13
CA SER A 63 9.24 -3.67 -14.05
C SER A 63 8.65 -3.60 -15.45
N VAL A 64 9.37 -2.96 -16.38
CA VAL A 64 9.04 -2.98 -17.79
C VAL A 64 9.65 -4.24 -18.41
N VAL A 65 8.82 -5.27 -18.58
CA VAL A 65 9.21 -6.45 -19.35
C VAL A 65 9.16 -6.07 -20.83
N PRO A 66 10.25 -6.24 -21.59
CA PRO A 66 10.20 -6.08 -23.04
C PRO A 66 9.12 -7.00 -23.58
N VAL A 67 8.19 -6.47 -24.38
CA VAL A 67 7.23 -7.30 -25.11
C VAL A 67 8.06 -8.21 -25.99
N ALA A 68 8.21 -9.48 -25.57
CA ALA A 68 8.83 -10.49 -26.41
C ALA A 68 8.03 -10.51 -27.72
N PRO A 69 8.70 -10.66 -28.88
CA PRO A 69 7.97 -10.85 -30.12
C PRO A 69 7.00 -12.00 -29.89
N ILE A 70 5.75 -11.82 -30.33
CA ILE A 70 4.70 -12.84 -30.28
C ILE A 70 5.18 -14.00 -31.14
N ALA A 71 6.01 -14.85 -30.58
CA ALA A 71 6.08 -16.22 -30.98
C ALA A 71 4.71 -16.77 -30.59
N GLU A 72 4.00 -17.34 -31.56
CA GLU A 72 2.81 -18.14 -31.33
C GLU A 72 3.20 -19.28 -30.38
N PHE A 73 3.17 -19.01 -29.08
CA PHE A 73 3.23 -20.04 -28.08
C PHE A 73 1.92 -20.80 -28.25
N LYS A 74 1.98 -21.92 -28.96
CA LYS A 74 1.11 -23.04 -28.64
C LYS A 74 1.41 -23.36 -27.18
N SER A 75 0.65 -22.76 -26.28
CA SER A 75 0.75 -23.02 -24.86
C SER A 75 0.47 -24.50 -24.68
N ASN A 76 1.50 -25.28 -24.36
CA ASN A 76 1.36 -26.67 -23.95
C ASN A 76 0.79 -26.79 -22.52
N ASP A 77 0.23 -25.69 -22.00
CA ASP A 77 -0.28 -25.61 -20.65
C ASP A 77 -1.54 -26.49 -20.53
N PRO A 78 -1.59 -27.39 -19.54
CA PRO A 78 -2.75 -28.24 -19.35
C PRO A 78 -3.97 -27.42 -18.92
N LEU A 79 -5.13 -27.75 -19.46
CA LEU A 79 -6.42 -27.24 -18.99
C LEU A 79 -6.69 -27.81 -17.59
N ARG A 80 -6.76 -26.92 -16.59
CA ARG A 80 -7.07 -27.31 -15.21
C ARG A 80 -8.55 -27.10 -14.92
N VAL A 81 -9.23 -28.17 -14.52
CA VAL A 81 -10.64 -28.18 -14.09
C VAL A 81 -10.69 -28.47 -12.59
N ILE A 82 -11.36 -27.61 -11.81
CA ILE A 82 -11.48 -27.74 -10.36
C ILE A 82 -12.94 -27.95 -9.99
N ILE A 83 -13.25 -29.06 -9.30
CA ILE A 83 -14.60 -29.41 -8.84
C ILE A 83 -14.52 -29.78 -7.36
N GLY A 84 -15.01 -28.90 -6.48
CA GLY A 84 -14.90 -29.09 -5.04
C GLY A 84 -13.43 -29.18 -4.60
N GLN A 85 -13.04 -30.33 -4.04
CA GLN A 85 -11.66 -30.63 -3.64
C GLN A 85 -10.86 -31.39 -4.73
N ALA A 86 -11.50 -31.78 -5.83
CA ALA A 86 -10.85 -32.50 -6.93
C ALA A 86 -10.28 -31.53 -7.98
N THR A 87 -9.09 -31.86 -8.49
CA THR A 87 -8.44 -31.13 -9.60
C THR A 87 -8.12 -32.11 -10.71
N ILE A 88 -8.51 -31.77 -11.93
CA ILE A 88 -8.24 -32.54 -13.15
C ILE A 88 -7.37 -31.68 -14.07
N GLU A 89 -6.24 -32.21 -14.52
CA GLU A 89 -5.34 -31.55 -15.47
C GLU A 89 -5.38 -32.28 -16.81
N VAL A 90 -5.74 -31.55 -17.86
CA VAL A 90 -5.93 -32.09 -19.21
C VAL A 90 -4.85 -31.51 -20.11
N THR A 91 -3.87 -32.33 -20.48
CA THR A 91 -2.81 -31.91 -21.39
C THR A 91 -3.34 -31.78 -22.83
N PRO A 92 -2.69 -31.02 -23.72
CA PRO A 92 -3.12 -30.89 -25.12
C PRO A 92 -3.20 -32.23 -25.89
N GLU A 93 -2.48 -33.26 -25.43
CA GLU A 93 -2.42 -34.59 -26.03
C GLU A 93 -3.40 -35.59 -25.39
N PHE A 94 -4.41 -35.10 -24.66
CA PHE A 94 -5.35 -35.96 -23.95
C PHE A 94 -6.22 -36.81 -24.88
N ASP A 95 -6.59 -37.99 -24.39
CA ASP A 95 -7.60 -38.82 -25.04
C ASP A 95 -9.01 -38.30 -24.71
N LYS A 96 -9.75 -37.93 -25.75
CA LYS A 96 -11.07 -37.32 -25.62
C LYS A 96 -12.09 -38.28 -25.01
N ASP A 97 -12.09 -39.53 -25.44
CA ASP A 97 -13.08 -40.53 -25.02
C ASP A 97 -12.93 -40.87 -23.53
N THR A 98 -11.68 -40.98 -23.06
CA THR A 98 -11.35 -41.15 -21.65
C THR A 98 -11.79 -39.94 -20.83
N PHE A 99 -11.46 -38.72 -21.26
CA PHE A 99 -11.83 -37.52 -20.51
C PHE A 99 -13.36 -37.34 -20.43
N GLU A 100 -14.09 -37.56 -21.53
CA GLU A 100 -15.55 -37.54 -21.54
C GLU A 100 -16.14 -38.58 -20.58
N SER A 101 -15.60 -39.79 -20.56
CA SER A 101 -16.04 -40.86 -19.66
C SER A 101 -15.85 -40.47 -18.19
N VAL A 102 -14.70 -39.87 -17.85
CA VAL A 102 -14.41 -39.39 -16.49
C VAL A 102 -15.39 -38.30 -16.07
N ILE A 103 -15.62 -37.29 -16.93
CA ILE A 103 -16.56 -36.20 -16.65
C ILE A 103 -17.99 -36.73 -16.47
N ARG A 104 -18.42 -37.69 -17.30
CA ARG A 104 -19.75 -38.31 -17.18
C ARG A 104 -19.93 -39.01 -15.84
N ILE A 105 -18.94 -39.79 -15.39
CA ILE A 105 -19.00 -40.46 -14.08
C ILE A 105 -19.11 -39.41 -12.96
N LEU A 106 -18.25 -38.38 -12.98
CA LEU A 106 -18.26 -37.33 -11.96
C LEU A 106 -19.56 -36.52 -11.94
N SER A 107 -20.25 -36.38 -13.07
CA SER A 107 -21.55 -35.70 -13.14
C SER A 107 -22.73 -36.49 -12.54
N GLN A 108 -22.52 -37.77 -12.23
CA GLN A 108 -23.53 -38.67 -11.67
C GLN A 108 -23.37 -38.90 -10.16
N CYS A 109 -22.30 -38.37 -9.56
CA CYS A 109 -22.09 -38.32 -8.11
C CYS A 109 -22.77 -37.10 -7.51
#